data_AF-A0ABD5X7C5-F1
#
_entry.id   AF-A0ABD5X7C5-F1
#
_cell.length_a   1.000
_cell.length_b   1.000
_cell.length_c   1.000
_cell.angle_alpha   90.00
_cell.angle_beta   90.00
_cell.angle_gamma   90.00
#
_symmetry.space_group_name_H-M   'P 1'
#
loop_
_entity.id
_entity.type
_entity.pdbx_description
1 polymer ?
#
loop_
_entity_poly.entity_id
_entity_poly.type
_entity_poly.pdbx_seq_one_letter_code
_entity_poly.pdbx_strand_id
1 'polypeptide(L)'
;MSSEMALSQIHKSRSQSVGRGQTEPLAALVAVSLFCLAVSVYATVVMGVVPELHSDRELAEVTGERIWEAISEDGIYPADANLSTAIGPTDLPQGQHVTVNITFLGPQGYLVERGRAGFDDHGAVQSTMSLPDGETFSRPIPIQYQTGDIRPGTLTVVVSDEA
;
A
#
# COMPACT_ATOMS: atom_id res chain seq x y z
N MET A 1 -26.71 65.00 72.37
CA MET A 1 -26.81 64.81 70.91
C MET A 1 -25.85 63.68 70.57
N SER A 2 -26.33 62.43 70.55
CA SER A 2 -27.10 61.84 69.44
C SER A 2 -26.28 61.95 68.16
N SER A 3 -25.68 60.85 67.74
CA SER A 3 -26.25 59.96 66.70
C SER A 3 -25.27 60.09 65.53
N GLU A 4 -24.90 59.09 64.75
CA GLU A 4 -25.37 57.74 64.51
C GLU A 4 -24.21 57.11 63.70
N MET A 5 -23.84 55.86 63.99
CA MET A 5 -24.10 54.75 63.08
C MET A 5 -23.90 55.07 61.58
N ALA A 6 -22.80 54.58 61.03
CA ALA A 6 -22.81 53.72 59.85
C ALA A 6 -21.36 53.23 59.64
N LEU A 7 -21.09 51.97 59.95
CA LEU A 7 -21.07 50.92 58.93
C LEU A 7 -20.03 51.22 57.85
N SER A 8 -18.87 50.57 57.92
CA SER A 8 -18.59 49.57 56.88
C SER A 8 -17.43 48.69 57.30
N GLN A 9 -17.79 47.53 57.83
CA GLN A 9 -17.05 46.29 57.72
C GLN A 9 -16.51 46.11 56.30
N ILE A 10 -15.19 46.13 56.08
CA ILE A 10 -14.60 45.40 54.96
C ILE A 10 -13.39 44.59 55.46
N HIS A 11 -13.76 43.41 55.96
CA HIS A 11 -13.15 42.13 55.63
C HIS A 11 -11.65 42.13 55.27
N LYS A 12 -10.86 41.71 56.27
CA LYS A 12 -9.90 40.59 56.16
C LYS A 12 -9.86 39.98 54.75
N SER A 13 -8.90 40.43 53.94
CA SER A 13 -8.52 39.77 52.70
C SER A 13 -8.07 38.35 53.06
N ARG A 14 -9.00 37.42 52.90
CA ARG A 14 -8.78 35.99 53.05
C ARG A 14 -7.89 35.59 51.87
N SER A 15 -6.72 35.06 52.17
CA SER A 15 -5.82 34.49 51.17
C SER A 15 -6.61 33.54 50.27
N GLN A 16 -6.74 33.87 48.99
CA GLN A 16 -7.18 32.90 47.99
C GLN A 16 -6.02 31.93 47.76
N SER A 17 -5.92 30.89 48.59
CA SER A 17 -5.20 29.68 48.20
C SER A 17 -6.01 29.03 47.08
N VAL A 18 -5.69 29.41 45.85
CA VAL A 18 -6.17 28.73 44.66
C VAL A 18 -5.68 27.29 44.76
N GLY A 19 -6.59 26.36 45.09
CA GLY A 19 -6.37 24.92 45.10
C GLY A 19 -6.19 24.39 43.68
N ARG A 20 -5.15 24.86 42.99
CA ARG A 20 -4.64 24.31 41.74
C ARG A 20 -3.35 23.57 42.10
N GLY A 21 -3.45 22.26 42.27
CA GLY A 21 -2.30 21.44 42.63
C GLY A 21 -2.58 19.96 42.83
N GLN A 22 -3.85 19.52 42.88
CA GLN A 22 -4.17 18.10 43.11
C GLN A 22 -4.88 17.37 41.97
N THR A 23 -5.26 18.05 40.88
CA THR A 23 -5.82 17.38 39.68
C THR A 23 -4.85 17.34 38.51
N GLU A 24 -3.81 18.18 38.49
CA GLU A 24 -2.79 18.18 37.43
C GLU A 24 -2.06 16.84 37.26
N PRO A 25 -1.67 16.10 38.33
CA PRO A 25 -0.98 14.82 38.16
C PRO A 25 -1.93 13.71 37.67
N LEU A 26 -3.16 13.69 38.17
CA LEU A 26 -4.12 12.62 37.88
C LEU A 26 -4.68 12.76 36.47
N ALA A 27 -5.03 13.98 36.05
CA ALA A 27 -5.48 14.25 34.69
C ALA A 27 -4.40 13.90 33.66
N ALA A 28 -3.13 14.20 33.96
CA ALA A 28 -2.01 13.82 33.09
C ALA A 28 -1.88 12.30 32.95
N LEU A 29 -1.97 11.54 34.04
CA LEU A 29 -1.91 10.07 33.99
C LEU A 29 -3.09 9.46 33.21
N VAL A 30 -4.29 10.03 33.35
CA VAL A 30 -5.47 9.61 32.58
C VAL A 30 -5.30 9.94 31.10
N ALA A 31 -4.74 11.09 30.75
CA ALA A 31 -4.47 11.45 29.37
C ALA A 31 -3.44 10.49 28.73
N VAL A 32 -2.37 10.17 29.44
CA VAL A 32 -1.34 9.24 28.95
C VAL A 32 -1.89 7.82 28.83
N SER A 33 -2.72 7.35 29.76
CA SER A 33 -3.33 6.01 29.66
C SER A 33 -4.29 5.92 28.47
N LEU A 34 -5.12 6.95 28.25
CA LEU A 34 -5.98 7.03 27.07
C LEU A 34 -5.17 7.08 25.77
N PHE A 35 -4.05 7.82 25.76
CA PHE A 35 -3.16 7.86 24.60
C PHE A 35 -2.56 6.49 24.31
N CYS A 36 -2.04 5.78 25.32
CA CYS A 36 -1.54 4.42 25.15
C CYS A 36 -2.63 3.46 24.67
N LEU A 37 -3.85 3.55 25.19
CA LEU A 37 -4.97 2.74 24.73
C LEU A 37 -5.34 3.06 23.28
N ALA A 38 -5.39 4.34 22.90
CA ALA A 38 -5.66 4.76 21.53
C ALA A 38 -4.59 4.24 20.56
N VAL A 39 -3.31 4.33 20.95
CA VAL A 39 -2.19 3.80 20.15
C VAL A 39 -2.26 2.28 20.06
N SER A 40 -2.57 1.56 21.15
CA SER A 40 -2.73 0.10 21.13
C SER A 40 -3.91 -0.33 20.26
N VAL A 41 -5.06 0.33 20.38
CA VAL A 41 -6.23 0.04 19.52
C VAL A 41 -5.88 0.34 18.06
N TYR A 42 -5.25 1.48 17.78
CA TYR A 42 -4.78 1.82 16.44
C TYR A 42 -3.81 0.76 15.91
N ALA A 43 -2.82 0.36 16.71
CA ALA A 43 -1.86 -0.67 16.34
C ALA A 43 -2.55 -2.01 16.09
N THR A 44 -3.53 -2.41 16.89
CA THR A 44 -4.29 -3.65 16.64
C THR A 44 -5.17 -3.58 15.40
N VAL A 45 -5.78 -2.42 15.10
CA VAL A 45 -6.56 -2.22 13.88
C VAL A 45 -5.63 -2.30 12.67
N VAL A 46 -4.51 -1.57 12.69
CA VAL A 46 -3.49 -1.58 11.64
C VAL A 46 -2.88 -2.98 11.48
N MET A 47 -2.51 -3.64 12.58
CA MET A 47 -1.93 -4.99 12.55
C MET A 47 -2.99 -6.06 12.27
N GLY A 48 -4.28 -5.76 12.30
CA GLY A 48 -5.33 -6.65 11.82
C GLY A 48 -5.50 -6.59 10.30
N VAL A 49 -5.32 -5.40 9.69
CA VAL A 49 -5.44 -5.22 8.23
C VAL A 49 -4.13 -5.42 7.47
N VAL A 50 -2.97 -5.25 8.11
CA VAL A 50 -1.65 -5.36 7.47
C VAL A 50 -1.20 -6.80 7.15
N PRO A 51 -1.49 -7.84 7.96
CA PRO A 51 -1.07 -9.21 7.66
C PRO A 51 -1.69 -9.77 6.39
N GLU A 52 -2.94 -9.41 6.09
CA GLU A 52 -3.63 -9.77 4.83
C GLU A 52 -2.98 -9.12 3.61
N LEU A 53 -2.19 -8.05 3.82
CA LEU A 53 -1.50 -7.32 2.76
C LEU A 53 -0.01 -7.68 2.64
N HIS A 54 0.56 -8.49 3.52
CA HIS A 54 2.01 -8.75 3.54
C HIS A 54 2.40 -10.14 3.03
N SER A 55 1.67 -11.19 3.40
CA SER A 55 2.04 -12.55 2.98
C SER A 55 1.80 -12.77 1.48
N ASP A 56 0.66 -12.28 0.99
CA ASP A 56 0.35 -12.38 -0.43
C ASP A 56 1.20 -11.39 -1.21
N ARG A 57 1.29 -10.11 -0.81
CA ARG A 57 2.04 -9.06 -1.53
C ARG A 57 3.50 -9.41 -1.90
N GLU A 58 4.15 -10.24 -1.08
CA GLU A 58 5.49 -10.74 -1.35
C GLU A 58 5.54 -11.71 -2.54
N LEU A 59 4.46 -12.46 -2.79
CA LEU A 59 4.37 -13.44 -3.86
C LEU A 59 4.27 -12.79 -5.23
N ALA A 60 3.40 -11.80 -5.49
CA ALA A 60 3.38 -11.12 -6.78
C ALA A 60 4.61 -10.24 -6.98
N GLU A 61 5.24 -9.72 -5.92
CA GLU A 61 6.51 -9.02 -6.04
C GLU A 61 7.64 -9.97 -6.48
N VAL A 62 7.81 -11.11 -5.81
CA VAL A 62 8.80 -12.14 -6.17
C VAL A 62 8.52 -12.72 -7.55
N THR A 63 7.26 -13.01 -7.85
CA THR A 63 6.83 -13.54 -9.16
C THR A 63 7.04 -12.49 -10.25
N GLY A 64 6.71 -11.23 -9.97
CA GLY A 64 6.92 -10.11 -10.88
C GLY A 64 8.39 -9.89 -11.21
N GLU A 65 9.28 -10.04 -10.23
CA GLU A 65 10.73 -9.93 -10.46
C GLU A 65 11.26 -11.11 -11.30
N ARG A 66 10.81 -12.34 -11.03
CA ARG A 66 11.18 -13.52 -11.83
C ARG A 66 10.69 -13.42 -13.27
N ILE A 67 9.45 -12.99 -13.46
CA ILE A 67 8.89 -12.76 -14.81
C ILE A 67 9.68 -11.68 -15.52
N TRP A 68 10.04 -10.58 -14.84
CA TRP A 68 10.89 -9.55 -15.43
C TRP A 68 12.25 -10.10 -15.86
N GLU A 69 12.91 -10.90 -15.01
CA GLU A 69 14.18 -11.54 -15.34
C GLU A 69 14.05 -12.50 -16.53
N ALA A 70 12.94 -13.24 -16.64
CA ALA A 70 12.69 -14.17 -17.75
C ALA A 70 12.38 -13.48 -19.09
N ILE A 71 11.65 -12.35 -19.08
CA ILE A 71 11.23 -11.66 -20.31
C ILE A 71 12.17 -10.53 -20.74
N SER A 72 13.06 -10.06 -19.87
CA SER A 72 13.99 -8.98 -20.18
C SER A 72 15.24 -9.51 -20.86
N GLU A 73 15.64 -8.87 -21.95
CA GLU A 73 16.90 -9.13 -22.64
C GLU A 73 17.80 -7.91 -22.44
N ASP A 74 18.95 -8.10 -21.80
CA ASP A 74 19.85 -7.00 -21.37
C ASP A 74 19.16 -5.89 -20.56
N GLY A 75 18.12 -6.26 -19.79
CA GLY A 75 17.32 -5.33 -18.99
C GLY A 75 16.31 -4.51 -19.79
N ILE A 76 16.00 -4.90 -21.02
CA ILE A 76 15.02 -4.25 -21.90
C ILE A 76 14.01 -5.29 -22.38
N TYR A 77 12.72 -4.91 -22.43
CA TYR A 77 11.69 -5.77 -23.00
C TYR A 77 11.59 -5.57 -24.52
N PRO A 78 11.79 -6.60 -25.36
CA PRO A 78 11.57 -6.50 -26.80
C PRO A 78 10.07 -6.46 -27.10
N ALA A 79 9.60 -5.45 -27.84
CA ALA A 79 8.17 -5.30 -28.12
C ALA A 79 7.58 -6.39 -29.03
N ASP A 80 8.42 -7.20 -29.69
CA ASP A 80 8.07 -8.34 -30.53
C ASP A 80 8.17 -9.69 -29.78
N ALA A 81 8.60 -9.70 -28.52
CA ALA A 81 8.72 -10.91 -27.72
C ALA A 81 7.34 -11.48 -27.32
N ASN A 82 7.15 -12.78 -27.54
CA ASN A 82 5.95 -13.50 -27.11
C ASN A 82 6.03 -13.89 -25.63
N LEU A 83 5.22 -13.25 -24.79
CA LEU A 83 5.18 -13.50 -23.34
C LEU A 83 4.88 -14.97 -22.98
N SER A 84 4.00 -15.61 -23.73
CA SER A 84 3.62 -17.02 -23.53
C SER A 84 4.76 -18.01 -23.77
N THR A 85 5.80 -17.60 -24.50
CA THR A 85 6.98 -18.43 -24.79
C THR A 85 8.17 -18.05 -23.91
N ALA A 86 8.25 -16.76 -23.53
CA ALA A 86 9.32 -16.25 -22.68
C ALA A 86 9.14 -16.64 -21.20
N ILE A 87 7.91 -16.81 -20.73
CA ILE A 87 7.59 -17.20 -19.36
C ILE A 87 7.36 -18.71 -19.31
N GLY A 88 8.18 -19.41 -18.52
CA GLY A 88 8.05 -20.84 -18.29
C GLY A 88 7.30 -21.19 -17.00
N PRO A 89 6.91 -22.47 -16.82
CA PRO A 89 6.24 -22.94 -15.61
C PRO A 89 7.11 -22.88 -14.35
N THR A 90 8.43 -22.67 -14.49
CA THR A 90 9.36 -22.48 -13.36
C THR A 90 9.39 -21.02 -12.87
N ASP A 91 8.97 -20.07 -13.69
CA ASP A 91 8.92 -18.65 -13.36
C ASP A 91 7.63 -18.27 -12.62
N LEU A 92 6.68 -19.21 -12.59
CA LEU A 92 5.35 -19.04 -12.00
C LEU A 92 5.24 -19.71 -10.62
N PRO A 93 4.49 -19.11 -9.68
CA PRO A 93 4.10 -19.76 -8.43
C PRO A 93 3.24 -20.98 -8.73
N GLN A 94 3.52 -22.08 -8.03
CA GLN A 94 2.79 -23.34 -8.20
C GLN A 94 1.40 -23.22 -7.55
N GLY A 95 0.36 -23.63 -8.27
CA GLY A 95 -1.01 -23.66 -7.75
C GLY A 95 -1.73 -22.31 -7.76
N GLN A 96 -1.22 -21.30 -8.48
CA GLN A 96 -1.88 -20.00 -8.61
C GLN A 96 -2.01 -19.55 -10.05
N HIS A 97 -3.05 -18.76 -10.33
CA HIS A 97 -3.28 -18.15 -11.62
C HIS A 97 -2.47 -16.85 -11.72
N VAL A 98 -1.79 -16.64 -12.85
CA VAL A 98 -0.97 -15.45 -13.07
C VAL A 98 -1.35 -14.78 -14.37
N THR A 99 -1.69 -13.51 -14.31
CA THR A 99 -1.93 -12.68 -15.49
C THR A 99 -0.87 -11.61 -15.60
N VAL A 100 -0.14 -11.61 -16.71
CA VAL A 100 0.90 -10.64 -17.03
C VAL A 100 0.39 -9.73 -18.12
N ASN A 101 0.55 -8.42 -17.93
CA ASN A 101 0.11 -7.39 -18.85
C ASN A 101 1.17 -6.30 -18.98
N ILE A 102 1.58 -6.01 -20.22
CA ILE A 102 2.57 -4.97 -20.52
C ILE A 102 1.90 -3.84 -21.28
N THR A 103 1.98 -2.66 -20.71
CA THR A 103 1.46 -1.43 -21.31
C THR A 103 2.58 -0.43 -21.51
N PHE A 104 2.44 0.45 -22.49
CA PHE A 104 3.39 1.53 -22.71
C PHE A 104 2.67 2.78 -23.19
N LEU A 105 3.31 3.92 -23.03
CA LEU A 105 2.76 5.17 -23.53
C LEU A 105 3.02 5.27 -25.04
N GLY A 106 1.96 5.15 -25.83
CA GLY A 106 2.02 5.27 -27.28
C GLY A 106 2.37 6.70 -27.74
N PRO A 107 2.79 6.87 -29.01
CA PRO A 107 3.13 8.18 -29.57
C PRO A 107 1.97 9.19 -29.55
N GLN A 108 0.73 8.73 -29.41
CA GLN A 108 -0.47 9.56 -29.30
C GLN A 108 -0.81 9.96 -27.86
N GLY A 109 -0.01 9.55 -26.87
CA GLY A 109 -0.23 9.86 -25.45
C GLY A 109 -1.25 8.95 -24.73
N TYR A 110 -1.69 7.87 -25.38
CA TYR A 110 -2.55 6.86 -24.77
C TYR A 110 -1.75 5.63 -24.35
N LEU A 111 -2.17 4.94 -23.28
CA LEU A 111 -1.62 3.64 -22.92
C LEU A 111 -2.04 2.62 -23.97
N VAL A 112 -1.05 1.90 -24.51
CA VAL A 112 -1.25 0.84 -25.49
C VAL A 112 -0.75 -0.46 -24.87
N GLU A 113 -1.58 -1.50 -24.93
CA GLU A 113 -1.21 -2.85 -24.52
C GLU A 113 -0.34 -3.49 -25.60
N ARG A 114 0.81 -4.06 -25.22
CA ARG A 114 1.72 -4.75 -26.15
C ARG A 114 1.68 -6.25 -26.02
N GLY A 115 1.55 -6.74 -24.80
CA GLY A 115 1.53 -8.15 -24.52
C GLY A 115 0.66 -8.41 -23.31
N ARG A 116 -0.14 -9.47 -23.43
CA ARG A 116 -0.84 -10.06 -22.30
C ARG A 116 -0.73 -11.57 -22.39
N ALA A 117 -0.49 -12.21 -21.27
CA ALA A 117 -0.52 -13.65 -21.13
C ALA A 117 -1.16 -14.00 -19.79
N GLY A 118 -2.12 -14.91 -19.81
CA GLY A 118 -2.64 -15.57 -18.61
C GLY A 118 -2.00 -16.94 -18.48
N PHE A 119 -1.78 -17.37 -17.25
CA PHE A 119 -1.29 -18.68 -16.89
C PHE A 119 -2.19 -19.26 -15.80
N ASP A 120 -2.48 -20.55 -15.90
CA ASP A 120 -3.23 -21.26 -14.88
C ASP A 120 -2.35 -21.78 -13.74
N ASP A 121 -3.02 -22.40 -12.77
CA ASP A 121 -2.42 -23.04 -11.60
C ASP A 121 -1.40 -24.16 -11.94
N HIS A 122 -1.39 -24.64 -13.18
CA HIS A 122 -0.45 -25.63 -13.73
C HIS A 122 0.61 -24.99 -14.65
N GLY A 123 0.60 -23.67 -14.80
CA GLY A 123 1.49 -22.91 -15.67
C GLY A 123 1.14 -23.01 -17.17
N ALA A 124 -0.07 -23.47 -17.52
CA ALA A 124 -0.53 -23.53 -18.90
C ALA A 124 -1.09 -22.18 -19.34
N VAL A 125 -0.81 -21.80 -20.59
CA VAL A 125 -1.22 -20.51 -21.15
C VAL A 125 -2.75 -20.46 -21.31
N GLN A 126 -3.37 -19.48 -20.67
CA GLN A 126 -4.79 -19.14 -20.82
C GLN A 126 -4.98 -17.80 -21.54
N SER A 127 -6.05 -17.72 -22.32
CA SER A 127 -6.47 -16.49 -23.01
C SER A 127 -7.31 -15.62 -22.08
N THR A 128 -6.65 -14.85 -21.23
CA THR A 128 -7.32 -13.96 -20.28
C THR A 128 -7.68 -12.61 -20.91
N MET A 129 -8.97 -12.23 -20.90
CA MET A 129 -9.44 -10.95 -21.47
C MET A 129 -9.51 -9.79 -20.46
N SER A 130 -9.52 -10.07 -19.15
CA SER A 130 -9.53 -9.04 -18.09
C SER A 130 -8.50 -9.38 -17.03
N LEU A 131 -7.78 -8.39 -16.49
CA LEU A 131 -6.97 -8.63 -15.29
C LEU A 131 -7.93 -9.10 -14.18
N PRO A 132 -7.72 -10.29 -13.60
CA PRO A 132 -8.56 -10.76 -12.51
C PRO A 132 -8.38 -9.85 -11.29
N ASP A 133 -9.35 -9.89 -10.38
CA ASP A 133 -9.14 -9.30 -9.06
C ASP A 133 -8.17 -10.21 -8.31
N GLY A 134 -7.03 -9.64 -7.93
CA GLY A 134 -5.94 -10.39 -7.34
C GLY A 134 -4.83 -9.46 -6.89
N GLU A 135 -3.78 -10.07 -6.37
CA GLU A 135 -2.61 -9.35 -5.90
C GLU A 135 -1.86 -8.76 -7.09
N THR A 136 -1.66 -7.44 -7.09
CA THR A 136 -1.08 -6.74 -8.23
C THR A 136 0.30 -6.19 -7.91
N PHE A 137 1.28 -6.61 -8.71
CA PHE A 137 2.59 -6.00 -8.81
C PHE A 137 2.67 -5.12 -10.06
N SER A 138 3.26 -3.94 -9.93
CA SER A 138 3.46 -3.03 -11.07
C SER A 138 4.85 -2.42 -11.04
N ARG A 139 5.55 -2.47 -12.17
CA ARG A 139 6.92 -1.99 -12.32
C ARG A 139 7.10 -1.17 -13.60
N PRO A 140 7.77 0.00 -13.55
CA PRO A 140 8.19 0.69 -14.75
C PRO A 140 9.31 -0.08 -15.45
N ILE A 141 9.15 -0.34 -16.75
CA ILE A 141 10.08 -1.12 -17.55
C ILE A 141 10.45 -0.39 -18.86
N PRO A 142 11.70 -0.48 -19.32
CA PRO A 142 12.07 -0.02 -20.66
C PRO A 142 11.60 -1.04 -21.71
N ILE A 143 10.95 -0.55 -22.76
CA ILE A 143 10.45 -1.36 -23.88
C ILE A 143 11.13 -0.90 -25.16
N GLN A 144 11.78 -1.83 -25.85
CA GLN A 144 12.37 -1.58 -27.16
C GLN A 144 11.31 -1.82 -28.24
N TYR A 145 10.87 -0.76 -28.90
CA TYR A 145 9.88 -0.84 -29.96
C TYR A 145 10.50 -1.14 -31.33
N GLN A 146 11.67 -0.58 -31.57
CA GLN A 146 12.53 -0.81 -32.72
C GLN A 146 13.97 -0.72 -32.23
N THR A 147 14.93 -1.25 -33.01
CA THR A 147 16.35 -1.13 -32.67
C THR A 147 16.73 0.33 -32.42
N GLY A 148 17.08 0.66 -31.18
CA GLY A 148 17.43 2.01 -30.74
C GLY A 148 16.26 2.93 -30.32
N ASP A 149 15.00 2.51 -30.46
CA ASP A 149 13.82 3.21 -29.93
C ASP A 149 13.37 2.53 -28.63
N ILE A 150 13.86 3.04 -27.50
CA ILE A 150 13.49 2.58 -26.15
C ILE A 150 12.51 3.57 -25.54
N ARG A 151 11.37 3.06 -25.07
CA ARG A 151 10.31 3.86 -24.45
C ARG A 151 9.97 3.34 -23.06
N PRO A 152 9.52 4.22 -22.15
CA PRO A 152 9.02 3.79 -20.86
C PRO A 152 7.67 3.07 -21.04
N GLY A 153 7.53 1.93 -20.36
CA GLY A 153 6.29 1.22 -20.17
C GLY A 153 6.14 0.71 -18.74
N THR A 154 5.11 -0.08 -18.54
CA THR A 154 4.70 -0.63 -17.27
C THR A 154 4.40 -2.11 -17.45
N LEU A 155 5.08 -2.92 -16.64
CA LEU A 155 4.74 -4.32 -16.41
C LEU A 155 3.74 -4.37 -15.26
N THR A 156 2.63 -5.05 -15.47
CA THR A 156 1.65 -5.37 -14.43
C THR A 156 1.52 -6.87 -14.35
N VAL A 157 1.72 -7.43 -13.17
CA VAL A 157 1.53 -8.85 -12.88
C VAL A 157 0.43 -8.96 -11.84
N VAL A 158 -0.56 -9.79 -12.11
CA VAL A 158 -1.62 -10.11 -11.17
C VAL A 158 -1.55 -11.58 -10.84
N VAL A 159 -1.59 -11.88 -9.55
CA VAL A 159 -1.59 -13.23 -9.02
C VAL A 159 -2.92 -13.45 -8.30
N SER A 160 -3.63 -14.52 -8.65
CA SER A 160 -4.94 -14.86 -8.10
C SER A 160 -5.06 -16.33 -7.75
N ASP A 161 -5.83 -16.62 -6.71
CA ASP A 161 -6.15 -17.99 -6.28
C ASP A 161 -7.30 -18.59 -7.13
N GLU A 162 -8.13 -17.74 -7.74
CA GLU A 162 -9.23 -18.14 -8.63
C GLU A 162 -9.02 -17.68 -10.08
N ALA A 163 -9.66 -18.39 -11.03
CA ALA A 163 -9.61 -18.19 -12.48
C ALA A 163 -10.64 -17.18 -13.01
#